data_AF-A0A969BWZ3-F1
#
_entry.id   AF-A0A969BWZ3-F1
#
_cell.length_a   1.000
_cell.length_b   1.000
_cell.length_c   1.000
_cell.angle_alpha   90.00
_cell.angle_beta   90.00
_cell.angle_gamma   90.00
#
_symmetry.space_group_name_H-M   'P 1'
#
loop_
_entity.id
_entity.type
_entity.pdbx_description
1 polymer ?
#
loop_
_entity_poly.entity_id
_entity_poly.type
_entity_poly.pdbx_seq_one_letter_code
_entity_poly.pdbx_strand_id
1 'polypeptide(L)'
;MSPFLQAATFIVCFILILAAFITFIVRLGRRLNHKVNPRVYNTIEGIVVAGIVLGVAGMFQPFTKALYEPGFLVLLSSTLGFIVWS
;
A
#
# COMPACT_ATOMS: atom_id res chain seq x y z
N MET A 1 25.40 15.78 12.74
CA MET A 1 24.13 15.90 13.50
C MET A 1 24.20 14.94 14.68
N SER A 2 23.69 15.31 15.86
CA SER A 2 23.63 14.37 16.99
C SER A 2 22.65 13.23 16.67
N PRO A 3 22.90 12.00 17.16
CA PRO A 3 22.06 10.84 16.85
C PRO A 3 20.59 11.04 17.28
N PHE A 4 20.35 11.80 18.35
CA PHE A 4 19.01 12.20 18.78
C PHE A 4 18.27 13.07 17.77
N LEU A 5 18.96 14.02 17.12
CA LEU A 5 18.34 14.89 16.11
C LEU A 5 17.94 14.09 14.87
N GLN A 6 18.78 13.13 14.46
CA GLN A 6 18.51 12.27 13.31
C GLN A 6 17.29 11.37 13.53
N ALA A 7 17.18 10.76 14.72
CA ALA A 7 16.02 9.96 15.10
C ALA A 7 14.74 10.81 15.14
N ALA A 8 14.80 12.01 15.72
CA ALA A 8 13.66 12.93 15.76
C ALA A 8 13.21 13.33 14.34
N THR A 9 14.14 13.68 13.45
CA THR A 9 13.82 14.00 12.05
C THR A 9 13.19 12.82 11.32
N PHE A 10 13.74 11.61 11.48
CA PHE A 10 13.17 10.40 10.88
C PHE A 10 11.72 10.16 11.35
N ILE A 11 11.47 10.21 12.65
CA ILE A 11 10.14 9.99 13.24
C ILE A 11 9.15 11.04 12.73
N VAL A 12 9.52 12.32 12.72
CA VAL A 12 8.64 13.40 12.25
C VAL A 12 8.32 13.23 10.76
N CYS A 13 9.32 12.97 9.92
CA CYS A 13 9.11 12.72 8.49
C CYS A 13 8.21 11.50 8.27
N PHE A 14 8.42 10.42 9.03
CA PHE A 14 7.61 9.21 8.94
C PHE A 14 6.15 9.45 9.32
N ILE A 15 5.89 10.16 10.42
CA ILE A 15 4.53 10.54 10.86
C ILE A 15 3.85 11.41 9.80
N LEU A 16 4.55 12.39 9.23
CA LEU A 16 4.00 13.27 8.19
C LEU A 16 3.62 12.49 6.93
N ILE A 17 4.50 11.58 6.48
CA ILE A 17 4.24 10.71 5.34
C ILE A 17 3.03 9.80 5.62
N LEU A 18 2.98 9.16 6.80
CA LEU A 18 1.84 8.34 7.20
C LEU A 18 0.53 9.13 7.22
N ALA A 19 0.52 10.33 7.83
CA ALA A 19 -0.65 11.18 7.89
C ALA A 19 -1.12 11.63 6.49
N ALA A 20 -0.18 11.91 5.58
CA ALA A 20 -0.49 12.23 4.19
C ALA A 20 -1.11 11.04 3.45
N PHE A 21 -0.55 9.83 3.61
CA PHE A 21 -1.12 8.60 3.02
C PHE A 21 -2.51 8.30 3.58
N ILE A 22 -2.71 8.34 4.90
CA ILE A 22 -4.03 8.12 5.51
C ILE A 22 -5.05 9.13 4.96
N THR A 23 -4.69 10.40 4.89
CA THR A 23 -5.57 11.46 4.37
C THR A 23 -5.91 11.23 2.90
N PHE A 24 -4.92 10.86 2.08
CA PHE A 24 -5.11 10.53 0.67
C PHE A 24 -6.09 9.36 0.50
N ILE A 25 -5.86 8.27 1.25
CA ILE A 25 -6.69 7.06 1.20
C ILE A 25 -8.13 7.37 1.61
N VAL A 26 -8.34 8.02 2.75
CA VAL A 26 -9.68 8.39 3.24
C VAL A 26 -10.41 9.30 2.25
N ARG A 27 -9.70 10.26 1.64
CA ARG A 27 -10.29 11.17 0.64
C ARG A 27 -10.69 10.42 -0.63
N LEU A 28 -9.89 9.46 -1.06
CA LEU A 28 -10.13 8.66 -2.26
C LEU A 28 -11.29 7.67 -2.03
N GLY A 29 -11.30 6.97 -0.89
CA GLY A 29 -12.39 6.10 -0.47
C GLY A 29 -13.72 6.85 -0.37
N ARG A 30 -13.76 8.04 0.25
CA ARG A 30 -14.98 8.88 0.30
C ARG A 30 -15.49 9.32 -1.08
N ARG A 31 -14.63 9.46 -2.08
CA ARG A 31 -15.06 9.82 -3.45
C ARG A 31 -15.63 8.64 -4.23
N LEU A 32 -15.19 7.42 -3.92
CA LEU A 32 -15.61 6.20 -4.59
C LEU A 32 -16.84 5.57 -3.91
N ASN A 33 -16.99 5.81 -2.60
CA ASN A 33 -18.12 5.30 -1.83
C ASN A 33 -19.44 5.98 -2.29
N HIS A 34 -20.50 5.17 -2.47
CA HIS A 34 -21.85 5.48 -2.98
C HIS A 34 -22.10 5.50 -4.51
N LYS A 35 -21.11 5.25 -5.38
CA LYS A 35 -21.35 5.30 -6.85
C LYS A 35 -20.90 4.09 -7.66
N VAL A 36 -20.31 3.06 -7.03
CA VAL A 36 -19.70 1.94 -7.76
C VAL A 36 -20.63 0.71 -7.73
N ASN A 37 -20.87 0.13 -8.90
CA ASN A 37 -21.65 -1.10 -9.06
C ASN A 37 -20.95 -2.26 -8.30
N PRO A 38 -21.69 -3.08 -7.52
CA PRO A 38 -21.12 -4.22 -6.79
C PRO A 38 -20.24 -5.16 -7.61
N ARG A 39 -20.54 -5.38 -8.90
CA ARG A 39 -19.69 -6.21 -9.78
C ARG A 39 -18.32 -5.57 -10.02
N VAL A 40 -18.29 -4.26 -10.23
CA VAL A 40 -17.05 -3.51 -10.46
C VAL A 40 -16.23 -3.46 -9.18
N TYR A 41 -16.91 -3.26 -8.05
CA TYR A 41 -16.31 -3.33 -6.72
C TYR A 41 -15.61 -4.66 -6.48
N ASN A 42 -16.32 -5.79 -6.61
CA ASN A 42 -15.78 -7.12 -6.37
C ASN A 42 -14.67 -7.50 -7.36
N THR A 43 -14.76 -7.04 -8.61
CA THR A 43 -13.73 -7.34 -9.63
C THR A 43 -12.42 -6.61 -9.31
N ILE A 44 -12.50 -5.32 -8.96
CA ILE A 44 -11.32 -4.52 -8.61
C ILE A 44 -10.70 -5.03 -7.30
N GLU A 45 -11.52 -5.33 -6.30
CA GLU A 45 -11.06 -5.93 -5.05
C GLU A 45 -10.34 -7.27 -5.32
N GLY A 46 -10.90 -8.13 -6.17
CA GLY A 46 -10.27 -9.40 -6.55
C GLY A 46 -8.91 -9.22 -7.25
N ILE A 47 -8.79 -8.26 -8.18
CA ILE A 47 -7.52 -7.93 -8.85
C ILE A 47 -6.49 -7.43 -7.84
N VAL A 48 -6.91 -6.58 -6.91
CA VAL A 48 -6.05 -6.03 -5.87
C VAL A 48 -5.56 -7.13 -4.93
N VAL A 49 -6.45 -8.01 -4.47
CA VAL A 49 -6.09 -9.17 -3.63
C VAL A 49 -5.13 -10.11 -4.36
N ALA A 50 -5.35 -10.38 -5.65
CA ALA A 50 -4.42 -11.17 -6.46
C ALA A 50 -3.03 -10.51 -6.53
N GLY A 51 -2.97 -9.19 -6.65
CA GLY A 51 -1.73 -8.41 -6.58
C GLY A 51 -1.01 -8.55 -5.23
N ILE A 52 -1.73 -8.53 -4.11
CA ILE A 52 -1.15 -8.78 -2.77
C ILE A 52 -0.51 -10.18 -2.73
N VAL A 53 -1.25 -11.21 -3.16
CA VAL A 53 -0.75 -12.61 -3.16
C VAL A 53 0.49 -12.75 -4.04
N LEU A 54 0.49 -12.15 -5.23
CA LEU A 54 1.65 -12.15 -6.13
C LEU A 54 2.85 -11.38 -5.56
N GLY A 55 2.61 -10.25 -4.89
CA GLY A 55 3.64 -9.47 -4.20
C GLY A 55 4.30 -10.26 -3.07
N VAL A 56 3.50 -10.93 -2.23
CA VAL A 56 4.01 -11.85 -1.19
C VAL A 56 4.81 -12.99 -1.80
N ALA A 57 4.27 -13.68 -2.82
CA ALA A 57 4.97 -14.78 -3.47
C ALA A 57 6.30 -14.33 -4.12
N GLY A 58 6.33 -13.12 -4.69
CA GLY A 58 7.53 -12.52 -5.27
C GLY A 58 8.59 -12.17 -4.22
N MET A 59 8.18 -11.61 -3.07
CA MET A 59 9.09 -11.27 -1.97
C MET A 59 9.64 -12.51 -1.25
N PHE A 60 8.80 -13.51 -1.03
CA PHE A 60 9.09 -14.67 -0.19
C PHE A 60 9.43 -15.93 -0.97
N GLN A 61 9.91 -15.79 -2.21
CA GLN A 61 10.46 -16.94 -2.93
C GLN A 61 11.83 -17.35 -2.35
N PRO A 62 12.10 -18.66 -2.20
CA PRO A 62 13.36 -19.14 -1.63
C PRO A 62 14.53 -19.18 -2.63
N PHE A 63 14.27 -18.94 -3.92
CA PHE A 63 15.22 -19.22 -4.99
C PHE A 63 16.03 -18.00 -5.43
N THR A 64 15.42 -16.80 -5.50
CA THR A 64 16.12 -15.57 -5.92
C THR A 64 15.64 -14.32 -5.19
N LYS A 65 16.58 -13.40 -4.93
CA LYS A 65 16.32 -12.06 -4.38
C LYS A 65 15.86 -11.05 -5.45
N ALA A 66 15.94 -11.40 -6.74
CA ALA A 66 15.64 -10.50 -7.84
C ALA A 66 14.20 -9.96 -7.81
N LEU A 67 13.26 -10.74 -7.27
CA LEU A 67 11.85 -10.32 -7.16
C LEU A 67 11.52 -9.69 -5.80
N TYR A 68 12.48 -9.52 -4.90
CA TYR A 68 12.21 -8.94 -3.59
C TYR A 68 11.72 -7.50 -3.69
N GLU A 69 12.46 -6.64 -4.40
CA GLU A 69 12.11 -5.24 -4.61
C GLU A 69 10.83 -5.05 -5.45
N PRO A 70 10.68 -5.67 -6.63
CA PRO A 70 9.43 -5.52 -7.39
C PRO A 70 8.25 -6.20 -6.68
N GLY A 71 8.46 -7.32 -5.98
CA GLY A 71 7.44 -7.96 -5.16
C GLY A 71 6.97 -7.05 -4.02
N PHE A 72 7.90 -6.33 -3.38
CA PHE A 72 7.57 -5.32 -2.38
C PHE A 72 6.76 -4.16 -2.96
N LEU A 73 7.15 -3.64 -4.13
CA LEU A 73 6.39 -2.56 -4.78
C LEU A 73 4.98 -3.01 -5.19
N VAL A 74 4.84 -4.22 -5.72
CA VAL A 74 3.53 -4.82 -6.04
C VAL A 74 2.71 -4.97 -4.76
N LEU A 75 3.27 -5.59 -3.72
CA LEU A 75 2.61 -5.75 -2.43
C LEU A 75 2.16 -4.41 -1.84
N LEU A 76 3.05 -3.41 -1.83
CA LEU A 76 2.81 -2.08 -1.29
C LEU A 76 1.68 -1.39 -2.06
N SER A 77 1.76 -1.37 -3.39
CA SER A 77 0.75 -0.72 -4.24
C SER A 77 -0.61 -1.41 -4.14
N SER A 78 -0.65 -2.74 -4.14
CA SER A 78 -1.89 -3.50 -3.96
C SER A 78 -2.48 -3.32 -2.56
N THR A 79 -1.65 -3.30 -1.51
CA THR A 79 -2.14 -3.06 -0.14
C THR A 79 -2.72 -1.65 0.01
N LEU A 80 -2.06 -0.62 -0.54
CA LEU A 80 -2.59 0.73 -0.57
C LEU A 80 -3.89 0.82 -1.38
N GLY A 81 -3.94 0.16 -2.54
CA GLY A 81 -5.15 0.05 -3.35
C GLY A 81 -6.30 -0.63 -2.61
N PHE A 82 -6.01 -1.66 -1.82
CA PHE A 82 -6.99 -2.37 -1.01
C PHE A 82 -7.56 -1.47 0.09
N ILE A 83 -6.72 -0.73 0.82
CA ILE A 83 -7.17 0.19 1.87
C ILE A 83 -8.02 1.34 1.28
N VAL A 84 -7.74 1.76 0.04
CA VAL A 84 -8.53 2.77 -0.67
C VAL A 84 -9.89 2.24 -1.10
N TRP A 85 -9.90 1.00 -1.59
CA TRP A 85 -11.05 0.41 -2.27
C TRP A 85 -12.01 -0.29 -1.30
N SER A 86 -11.51 -0.80 -0.18
CA SER A 86 -12.27 -1.45 0.90
C SER A 86 -12.89 -0.46 1.88
#